data_AF-A0A2V2ZKU2-F1
#
_entry.id   AF-A0A2V2ZKU2-F1
#
_cell.length_a   1.000
_cell.length_b   1.000
_cell.length_c   1.000
_cell.angle_alpha   90.00
_cell.angle_beta   90.00
_cell.angle_gamma   90.00
#
_symmetry.space_group_name_H-M   'P 1'
#
loop_
_entity.id
_entity.type
_entity.pdbx_description
1 polymer ?
#
loop_
_entity_poly.entity_id
_entity_poly.type
_entity_poly.pdbx_seq_one_letter_code
_entity_poly.pdbx_strand_id
1 'polypeptide(L)'
;MKKHYFYIIILLVGSIVSPTPGYASEMKDQDNKVILVSFDGMRNDLTKEYVKDGNLPHIKSLMKNGVAAKDSKTVTPSLTAPSHAAIATGTTPSETGMVSNKWQDPHKELANGESAFHQPLDKSPLWKEAKKNGKTTATVLFPGSNPDAGSQADYAVYYGETWAESSLNKLNFKAADGGKHTEKSFSPLKEAKMKLPLQKAKNREINILAMDTTDDGKTNYDRFIFSDNRSAAQDDSVAQVNEWGSFPVEVDRKSAGFWFKLKTDPTLEKASIYRTSVTSGLIKGPDGFKEEIISEFGFFPVQDDTKAFKKGWISRDEYEEISSRFVNWTTDVSLYIKEKYQPDLLMFYAPQIDHESHHFLLTDPRQPEYTEARSKEHMKYIEWAYKLADGVVGRTMDTLTKSDHLLVVSDHGMEPVHTILAPNTLLKKAGLLKSDKEGKVDEERSEAIAVASGSAAQIYINKDLSKEEKKNVAKKVENLFSGYQIKPKFKKAALKQYFEEIGNTIVQKRFSDFDQKTKQFFNYLLHKKENPYQIADGSEKEKGHPNEGEILLLGAKGYMMGSSLTKAELPAIELGSHGGNPDRKELKAVFIAQGPSFKKDENIGSITTLDIAPTVYKLLGIPSPDFLEGNVLEDAIE
;
A
#
# COMPACT_ATOMS: atom_id res chain seq x y z
N MET A 1 -54.22 -81.45 28.27
CA MET A 1 -53.55 -80.16 28.50
C MET A 1 -52.07 -80.30 28.16
N LYS A 2 -51.58 -79.61 27.13
CA LYS A 2 -50.27 -78.94 27.10
C LYS A 2 -50.20 -78.11 25.81
N LYS A 3 -49.51 -77.00 25.95
CA LYS A 3 -49.63 -75.72 25.25
C LYS A 3 -48.19 -75.35 24.92
N HIS A 4 -47.90 -74.67 23.81
CA HIS A 4 -46.93 -73.56 23.66
C HIS A 4 -46.23 -73.48 22.28
N TYR A 5 -46.60 -72.39 21.58
CA TYR A 5 -45.83 -71.39 20.82
C TYR A 5 -45.05 -71.72 19.54
N PHE A 6 -45.57 -71.10 18.47
CA PHE A 6 -44.94 -70.70 17.21
C PHE A 6 -43.82 -69.65 17.42
N TYR A 7 -42.71 -69.80 16.72
CA TYR A 7 -41.74 -68.72 16.48
C TYR A 7 -41.95 -68.15 15.07
N ILE A 8 -42.13 -66.83 15.00
CA ILE A 8 -42.16 -66.04 13.75
C ILE A 8 -40.71 -65.71 13.36
N ILE A 9 -40.30 -66.08 12.15
CA ILE A 9 -39.07 -65.61 11.51
C ILE A 9 -39.48 -64.48 10.55
N ILE A 10 -39.02 -63.26 10.81
CA ILE A 10 -39.17 -62.11 9.91
C ILE A 10 -38.05 -62.17 8.87
N LEU A 11 -38.41 -62.36 7.60
CA LEU A 11 -37.55 -62.22 6.44
C LEU A 11 -37.55 -60.76 5.98
N LEU A 12 -36.42 -60.08 6.15
CA LEU A 12 -36.18 -58.73 5.63
C LEU A 12 -35.50 -58.85 4.26
N VAL A 13 -36.23 -58.48 3.21
CA VAL A 13 -35.74 -58.42 1.84
C VAL A 13 -34.95 -57.12 1.67
N GLY A 14 -33.63 -57.22 1.59
CA GLY A 14 -32.75 -56.10 1.26
C GLY A 14 -32.68 -55.88 -0.25
N SER A 15 -33.16 -54.73 -0.71
CA SER A 15 -33.03 -54.26 -2.09
C SER A 15 -31.56 -53.95 -2.40
N ILE A 16 -31.00 -54.62 -3.40
CA ILE A 16 -29.67 -54.34 -3.93
C ILE A 16 -29.76 -53.08 -4.80
N VAL A 17 -29.26 -51.95 -4.28
CA VAL A 17 -28.98 -50.75 -5.06
C VAL A 17 -27.53 -50.86 -5.54
N SER A 18 -27.34 -51.06 -6.84
CA SER A 18 -26.02 -50.98 -7.47
C SER A 18 -25.52 -49.53 -7.39
N PRO A 19 -24.31 -49.26 -6.88
CA PRO A 19 -23.76 -47.91 -6.92
C PRO A 19 -23.40 -47.59 -8.38
N THR A 20 -24.03 -46.56 -8.93
CA THR A 20 -23.51 -45.87 -10.11
C THR A 20 -22.13 -45.29 -9.78
N PRO A 21 -21.14 -45.32 -10.68
CA PRO A 21 -19.89 -44.62 -10.47
C PRO A 21 -20.22 -43.12 -10.50
N GLY A 22 -20.28 -42.50 -9.32
CA GLY A 22 -20.31 -41.06 -9.20
C GLY A 22 -19.00 -40.50 -9.75
N TYR A 23 -19.11 -39.50 -10.62
CA TYR A 23 -18.03 -38.58 -10.94
C TYR A 23 -17.68 -37.77 -9.68
N ALA A 24 -17.01 -38.42 -8.72
CA ALA A 24 -16.14 -37.73 -7.79
C ALA A 24 -14.74 -37.92 -8.37
N SER A 25 -14.28 -36.96 -9.18
CA SER A 25 -12.87 -36.90 -9.52
C SER A 25 -12.08 -36.89 -8.21
N GLU A 26 -11.19 -37.86 -8.05
CA GLU A 26 -10.17 -37.86 -7.01
C GLU A 26 -9.45 -36.51 -7.05
N MET A 27 -9.83 -35.59 -6.16
CA MET A 27 -8.94 -34.48 -5.82
C MET A 27 -7.76 -35.13 -5.12
N LYS A 28 -6.72 -35.48 -5.91
CA LYS A 28 -5.40 -35.70 -5.35
C LYS A 28 -5.14 -34.50 -4.45
N ASP A 29 -4.86 -34.78 -3.17
CA ASP A 29 -4.40 -33.80 -2.19
C ASP A 29 -3.08 -33.23 -2.73
N GLN A 30 -3.19 -32.20 -3.57
CA GLN A 30 -2.04 -31.48 -4.07
C GLN A 30 -1.60 -30.60 -2.91
N ASP A 31 -0.44 -30.91 -2.35
CA ASP A 31 0.27 -30.12 -1.33
C ASP A 31 0.78 -28.79 -1.93
N ASN A 32 -0.12 -28.09 -2.64
CA ASN A 32 0.13 -26.84 -3.33
C ASN A 32 0.23 -25.72 -2.32
N LYS A 33 1.28 -24.92 -2.46
CA LYS A 33 1.48 -23.71 -1.66
C LYS A 33 1.38 -22.50 -2.56
N VAL A 34 0.80 -21.43 -2.04
CA VAL A 34 0.61 -20.17 -2.76
C VAL A 34 1.35 -19.07 -2.03
N ILE A 35 2.26 -18.41 -2.74
CA ILE A 35 2.94 -17.20 -2.32
C ILE A 35 2.42 -16.08 -3.20
N LEU A 36 1.77 -15.09 -2.59
CA LEU A 36 1.26 -13.91 -3.27
C LEU A 36 1.98 -12.66 -2.78
N VAL A 37 2.62 -11.96 -3.72
CA VAL A 37 3.29 -10.69 -3.48
C VAL A 37 2.50 -9.58 -4.14
N SER A 38 2.02 -8.62 -3.35
CA SER A 38 1.38 -7.41 -3.87
C SER A 38 2.36 -6.24 -3.84
N PHE A 39 2.60 -5.62 -5.01
CA PHE A 39 3.35 -4.38 -5.13
C PHE A 39 2.38 -3.21 -5.32
N ASP A 40 2.28 -2.34 -4.32
CA ASP A 40 1.35 -1.21 -4.33
C ASP A 40 1.64 -0.25 -5.49
N GLY A 41 0.60 0.15 -6.22
CA GLY A 41 0.70 1.15 -7.29
C GLY A 41 1.54 0.72 -8.50
N MET A 42 1.96 -0.55 -8.57
CA MET A 42 2.77 -1.05 -9.68
C MET A 42 1.95 -1.07 -10.98
N ARG A 43 2.41 -0.27 -11.94
CA ARG A 43 1.74 -0.06 -13.22
C ARG A 43 2.10 -1.16 -14.20
N ASN A 44 1.08 -1.71 -14.84
CA ASN A 44 1.26 -2.72 -15.89
C ASN A 44 2.10 -2.21 -17.08
N ASP A 45 1.90 -0.95 -17.48
CA ASP A 45 2.60 -0.41 -18.64
C ASP A 45 4.08 -0.15 -18.38
N LEU A 46 4.44 0.45 -17.24
CA LEU A 46 5.84 0.63 -16.84
C LEU A 46 6.55 -0.70 -16.59
N THR A 47 5.87 -1.68 -15.98
CA THR A 47 6.43 -3.03 -15.79
C THR A 47 6.87 -3.63 -17.13
N LYS A 48 6.00 -3.58 -18.15
CA LYS A 48 6.29 -4.11 -19.48
C LYS A 48 7.41 -3.33 -20.18
N GLU A 49 7.46 -2.02 -19.99
CA GLU A 49 8.53 -1.17 -20.52
C GLU A 49 9.88 -1.52 -19.89
N TYR A 50 9.98 -1.58 -18.57
CA TYR A 50 11.23 -1.90 -17.89
C TYR A 50 11.69 -3.35 -18.09
N VAL A 51 10.77 -4.31 -18.25
CA VAL A 51 11.11 -5.68 -18.69
C VAL A 51 11.74 -5.67 -20.09
N LYS A 52 11.17 -4.90 -21.02
CA LYS A 52 11.67 -4.77 -22.38
C LYS A 52 13.06 -4.11 -22.40
N ASP A 53 13.28 -3.12 -21.55
CA ASP A 53 14.55 -2.41 -21.43
C ASP A 53 15.64 -3.22 -20.69
N GLY A 54 15.27 -4.38 -20.14
CA GLY A 54 16.19 -5.27 -19.42
C GLY A 54 16.44 -4.87 -17.96
N ASN A 55 15.64 -3.96 -17.42
CA ASN A 55 15.77 -3.45 -16.05
C ASN A 55 15.11 -4.34 -14.99
N LEU A 56 14.22 -5.27 -15.40
CA LEU A 56 13.50 -6.19 -14.50
C LEU A 56 13.74 -7.67 -14.91
N PRO A 57 14.97 -8.19 -14.77
CA PRO A 57 15.32 -9.55 -15.20
C PRO A 57 14.55 -10.65 -14.47
N HIS A 58 14.21 -10.48 -13.18
CA HIS A 58 13.50 -11.53 -12.42
C HIS A 58 12.03 -11.62 -12.82
N ILE A 59 11.35 -10.48 -12.95
CA ILE A 59 9.98 -10.40 -13.49
C ILE A 59 9.94 -10.92 -14.92
N LYS A 60 10.94 -10.59 -15.75
CA LYS A 60 11.06 -11.16 -17.11
C LYS A 60 11.15 -12.70 -17.07
N SER A 61 11.94 -13.24 -16.14
CA SER A 61 12.05 -14.69 -15.94
C SER A 61 10.73 -15.30 -15.48
N LEU A 62 10.05 -14.66 -14.52
CA LEU A 62 8.73 -15.07 -14.02
C LEU A 62 7.70 -15.15 -15.16
N MET A 63 7.61 -14.10 -16.00
CA MET A 63 6.72 -14.07 -17.16
C MET A 63 7.01 -15.21 -18.14
N LYS A 64 8.29 -15.48 -18.42
CA LYS A 64 8.70 -16.53 -19.37
C LYS A 64 8.43 -17.94 -18.84
N ASN A 65 8.52 -18.14 -17.53
CA ASN A 65 8.36 -19.45 -16.90
C ASN A 65 6.93 -19.72 -16.42
N GLY A 66 6.00 -18.79 -16.67
CA GLY A 66 4.62 -18.87 -16.21
C GLY A 66 3.66 -18.14 -17.13
N VAL A 67 2.67 -17.48 -16.55
CA VAL A 67 1.64 -16.71 -17.23
C VAL A 67 1.77 -15.23 -16.89
N ALA A 68 1.43 -14.36 -17.84
CA ALA A 68 1.29 -12.93 -17.60
C ALA A 68 -0.02 -12.42 -18.23
N ALA A 69 -0.77 -11.59 -17.50
CA ALA A 69 -1.96 -10.98 -18.07
C ALA A 69 -1.62 -9.83 -19.02
N LYS A 70 -2.46 -9.62 -20.04
CA LYS A 70 -2.42 -8.41 -20.86
C LYS A 70 -2.58 -7.15 -20.01
N ASP A 71 -3.55 -7.15 -19.11
CA ASP A 71 -3.75 -6.16 -18.05
C ASP A 71 -4.69 -6.73 -16.98
N SER A 72 -4.58 -6.22 -15.76
CA SER A 72 -5.54 -6.48 -14.68
C SER A 72 -6.32 -5.20 -14.39
N LYS A 73 -7.65 -5.25 -14.55
CA LYS A 73 -8.56 -4.17 -14.17
C LYS A 73 -8.87 -4.30 -12.68
N THR A 74 -8.64 -3.23 -11.92
CA THR A 74 -9.03 -3.18 -10.51
C THR A 74 -10.47 -2.68 -10.32
N VAL A 75 -10.94 -2.70 -9.08
CA VAL A 75 -12.26 -2.22 -8.66
C VAL A 75 -12.36 -0.69 -8.72
N THR A 76 -13.58 -0.17 -8.62
CA THR A 76 -13.84 1.27 -8.50
C THR A 76 -14.27 1.58 -7.07
N PRO A 77 -13.68 2.58 -6.38
CA PRO A 77 -12.52 3.37 -6.81
C PRO A 77 -11.22 2.56 -6.78
N SER A 78 -10.27 2.87 -7.67
CA SER A 78 -8.95 2.21 -7.79
C SER A 78 -7.96 2.61 -6.69
N LEU A 79 -8.41 2.51 -5.44
CA LEU A 79 -7.67 2.88 -4.23
C LEU A 79 -7.12 1.62 -3.55
N THR A 80 -6.04 1.80 -2.78
CA THR A 80 -5.30 0.71 -2.14
C THR A 80 -6.17 -0.25 -1.33
N ALA A 81 -6.93 0.26 -0.36
CA ALA A 81 -7.71 -0.58 0.55
C ALA A 81 -8.87 -1.31 -0.17
N PRO A 82 -9.72 -0.62 -0.99
CA PRO A 82 -10.72 -1.30 -1.82
C PRO A 82 -10.13 -2.37 -2.74
N SER A 83 -8.99 -2.08 -3.36
CA SER A 83 -8.36 -2.97 -4.34
C SER A 83 -7.72 -4.19 -3.69
N HIS A 84 -7.03 -4.03 -2.57
CA HIS A 84 -6.49 -5.15 -1.80
C HIS A 84 -7.59 -6.01 -1.17
N ALA A 85 -8.69 -5.40 -0.69
CA ALA A 85 -9.86 -6.12 -0.24
C ALA A 85 -10.44 -7.00 -1.37
N ALA A 86 -10.51 -6.45 -2.59
CA ALA A 86 -10.94 -7.20 -3.77
C ALA A 86 -10.00 -8.36 -4.12
N ILE A 87 -8.68 -8.17 -4.04
CA ILE A 87 -7.69 -9.26 -4.21
C ILE A 87 -7.89 -10.35 -3.15
N ALA A 88 -8.08 -9.95 -1.89
CA ALA A 88 -8.18 -10.87 -0.76
C ALA A 88 -9.52 -11.60 -0.67
N THR A 89 -10.58 -11.12 -1.33
CA THR A 89 -11.93 -11.67 -1.18
C THR A 89 -12.57 -12.07 -2.51
N GLY A 90 -12.08 -11.60 -3.65
CA GLY A 90 -12.69 -11.85 -4.96
C GLY A 90 -14.04 -11.16 -5.18
N THR A 91 -14.35 -10.13 -4.41
CA THR A 91 -15.61 -9.37 -4.50
C THR A 91 -15.38 -7.86 -4.34
N THR A 92 -16.38 -7.07 -4.73
CA THR A 92 -16.33 -5.63 -4.88
C THR A 92 -16.36 -4.88 -3.55
N PRO A 93 -16.03 -3.57 -3.55
CA PRO A 93 -16.13 -2.70 -2.38
C PRO A 93 -17.50 -2.73 -1.68
N SER A 94 -18.58 -2.89 -2.45
CA SER A 94 -19.95 -2.99 -1.94
C SER A 94 -20.17 -4.21 -1.06
N GLU A 95 -19.49 -5.32 -1.34
CA GLU A 95 -19.59 -6.53 -0.54
C GLU A 95 -18.57 -6.56 0.59
N THR A 96 -17.35 -6.05 0.36
CA THR A 96 -16.27 -6.06 1.36
C THR A 96 -16.40 -4.99 2.44
N GLY A 97 -17.22 -3.96 2.21
CA GLY A 97 -17.33 -2.78 3.08
C GLY A 97 -16.19 -1.77 2.95
N MET A 98 -15.15 -2.09 2.17
CA MET A 98 -13.96 -1.25 1.92
C MET A 98 -14.17 -0.36 0.70
N VAL A 99 -14.88 0.74 0.88
CA VAL A 99 -15.38 1.60 -0.22
C VAL A 99 -14.42 2.73 -0.62
N SER A 100 -13.39 2.98 0.19
CA SER A 100 -12.37 4.02 0.01
C SER A 100 -11.23 3.80 1.01
N ASN A 101 -10.07 4.45 0.85
CA ASN A 101 -9.03 4.45 1.90
C ASN A 101 -9.46 5.26 3.13
N LYS A 102 -10.40 6.20 2.94
CA LYS A 102 -11.04 7.01 3.97
C LYS A 102 -12.52 7.16 3.64
N TRP A 103 -13.39 6.86 4.59
CA TRP A 103 -14.83 7.05 4.47
C TRP A 103 -15.38 7.64 5.77
N GLN A 104 -16.62 8.12 5.71
CA GLN A 104 -17.35 8.54 6.89
C GLN A 104 -18.06 7.34 7.52
N ASP A 105 -17.83 7.10 8.81
CA ASP A 105 -18.57 6.10 9.56
C ASP A 105 -20.09 6.42 9.54
N PRO A 106 -20.96 5.52 9.01
CA PRO A 106 -22.39 5.76 8.89
C PRO A 106 -23.13 5.78 10.23
N HIS A 107 -22.54 5.21 11.28
CA HIS A 107 -23.12 5.14 12.63
C HIS A 107 -22.72 6.31 13.52
N LYS A 108 -21.72 7.09 13.13
CA LYS A 108 -21.32 8.32 13.83
C LYS A 108 -22.02 9.54 13.21
N GLU A 109 -22.06 10.64 13.96
CA GLU A 109 -22.27 11.96 13.34
C GLU A 109 -21.14 12.18 12.32
N LEU A 110 -21.39 12.95 11.25
CA LEU A 110 -20.31 13.26 10.30
C LEU A 110 -19.16 13.85 11.16
N ALA A 111 -17.93 13.29 11.09
CA ALA A 111 -16.68 13.79 11.70
C ALA A 111 -15.56 12.74 11.81
N ASN A 112 -15.86 11.44 11.77
CA ASN A 112 -14.83 10.42 11.98
C ASN A 112 -14.50 9.73 10.66
N GLY A 113 -13.51 10.28 9.96
CA GLY A 113 -12.87 9.59 8.85
C GLY A 113 -12.10 8.39 9.38
N GLU A 114 -12.59 7.17 9.13
CA GLU A 114 -11.88 5.97 9.55
C GLU A 114 -10.84 5.57 8.51
N SER A 115 -9.70 5.08 8.98
CA SER A 115 -8.68 4.50 8.12
C SER A 115 -9.11 3.08 7.76
N ALA A 116 -9.36 2.83 6.47
CA ALA A 116 -9.70 1.51 5.93
C ALA A 116 -8.77 0.39 6.41
N PHE A 117 -7.47 0.67 6.47
CA PHE A 117 -6.41 -0.27 6.82
C PHE A 117 -6.50 -0.88 8.23
N HIS A 118 -7.36 -0.36 9.10
CA HIS A 118 -7.54 -0.82 10.47
C HIS A 118 -8.92 -1.45 10.72
N GLN A 119 -9.80 -1.48 9.71
CA GLN A 119 -11.14 -2.01 9.82
C GLN A 119 -11.22 -3.48 9.37
N PRO A 120 -12.15 -4.28 9.94
CA PRO A 120 -12.40 -5.63 9.46
C PRO A 120 -13.04 -5.58 8.07
N LEU A 121 -12.87 -6.66 7.31
CA LEU A 121 -13.61 -6.90 6.08
C LEU A 121 -14.95 -7.57 6.40
N ASP A 122 -16.02 -7.13 5.76
CA ASP A 122 -17.35 -7.71 5.92
C ASP A 122 -17.41 -9.12 5.33
N LYS A 123 -16.66 -9.37 4.25
CA LYS A 123 -16.43 -10.70 3.71
C LYS A 123 -15.11 -11.26 4.19
N SER A 124 -15.12 -12.56 4.43
CA SER A 124 -13.98 -13.28 4.96
C SER A 124 -12.86 -13.36 3.91
N PRO A 125 -11.64 -12.90 4.20
CA PRO A 125 -10.52 -12.93 3.26
C PRO A 125 -9.94 -14.34 3.07
N LEU A 126 -9.16 -14.51 2.00
CA LEU A 126 -8.49 -15.75 1.57
C LEU A 126 -7.81 -16.49 2.72
N TRP A 127 -6.97 -15.82 3.51
CA TRP A 127 -6.26 -16.46 4.61
C TRP A 127 -7.20 -17.01 5.70
N LYS A 128 -8.31 -16.34 5.95
CA LYS A 128 -9.28 -16.79 6.95
C LYS A 128 -10.12 -17.95 6.43
N GLU A 129 -10.54 -17.92 5.18
CA GLU A 129 -11.26 -19.04 4.56
C GLU A 129 -10.36 -20.26 4.34
N ALA A 130 -9.09 -20.07 3.95
CA ALA A 130 -8.12 -21.15 3.86
C ALA A 130 -7.89 -21.80 5.23
N LYS A 131 -7.69 -20.99 6.28
CA LYS A 131 -7.59 -21.47 7.66
C LYS A 131 -8.80 -22.28 8.12
N LYS A 132 -10.00 -21.81 7.80
CA LYS A 132 -11.26 -22.52 8.10
C LYS A 132 -11.34 -23.88 7.40
N ASN A 133 -10.70 -24.03 6.24
CA ASN A 133 -10.60 -25.28 5.48
C ASN A 133 -9.32 -26.07 5.80
N GLY A 134 -8.69 -25.84 6.96
CA GLY A 134 -7.57 -26.64 7.46
C GLY A 134 -6.20 -26.30 6.86
N LYS A 135 -6.08 -25.19 6.12
CA LYS A 135 -4.80 -24.70 5.60
C LYS A 135 -4.09 -23.81 6.62
N THR A 136 -2.76 -23.84 6.64
CA THR A 136 -1.93 -22.93 7.44
C THR A 136 -1.67 -21.65 6.65
N THR A 137 -1.84 -20.50 7.28
CA THR A 137 -1.81 -19.21 6.59
C THR A 137 -0.89 -18.18 7.23
N ALA A 138 -0.26 -17.35 6.40
CA ALA A 138 0.58 -16.26 6.84
C ALA A 138 0.28 -14.96 6.07
N THR A 139 0.25 -13.84 6.79
CA THR A 139 0.14 -12.51 6.21
C THR A 139 1.21 -11.59 6.76
N VAL A 140 1.95 -10.91 5.86
CA VAL A 140 2.96 -9.92 6.23
C VAL A 140 2.60 -8.59 5.56
N LEU A 141 2.07 -7.67 6.36
CA LEU A 141 1.69 -6.31 5.98
C LEU A 141 0.57 -6.17 4.95
N PHE A 142 -0.08 -7.27 4.57
CA PHE A 142 -1.10 -7.26 3.53
C PHE A 142 -2.33 -6.43 3.97
N PRO A 143 -2.74 -5.38 3.23
CA PRO A 143 -3.87 -4.54 3.63
C PRO A 143 -5.15 -5.34 3.91
N GLY A 144 -5.76 -5.08 5.08
CA GLY A 144 -6.94 -5.82 5.57
C GLY A 144 -6.60 -7.02 6.47
N SER A 145 -5.33 -7.39 6.61
CA SER A 145 -4.88 -8.48 7.49
C SER A 145 -4.54 -8.03 8.92
N ASN A 146 -5.10 -6.91 9.39
CA ASN A 146 -4.83 -6.40 10.73
C ASN A 146 -5.27 -7.44 11.79
N PRO A 147 -4.34 -8.01 12.59
CA PRO A 147 -4.69 -9.04 13.54
C PRO A 147 -5.46 -8.51 14.76
N ASP A 148 -5.47 -7.20 15.02
CA ASP A 148 -6.31 -6.58 16.07
C ASP A 148 -7.77 -6.37 15.61
N ALA A 149 -8.04 -6.43 14.30
CA ALA A 149 -9.40 -6.33 13.74
C ALA A 149 -10.10 -7.70 13.58
N GLY A 150 -9.56 -8.77 14.18
CA GLY A 150 -10.12 -10.13 14.07
C GLY A 150 -9.89 -10.80 12.70
N SER A 151 -9.05 -10.21 11.85
CA SER A 151 -8.73 -10.68 10.49
C SER A 151 -7.41 -11.46 10.44
N GLN A 152 -7.05 -12.18 11.51
CA GLN A 152 -5.70 -12.75 11.64
C GLN A 152 -5.52 -14.09 10.89
N ALA A 153 -4.40 -14.21 10.17
CA ALA A 153 -3.84 -15.48 9.72
C ALA A 153 -3.26 -16.28 10.92
N ASP A 154 -2.67 -17.46 10.67
CA ASP A 154 -1.95 -18.21 11.71
C ASP A 154 -0.66 -17.50 12.12
N TYR A 155 0.05 -16.92 11.14
CA TYR A 155 1.24 -16.09 11.34
C TYR A 155 0.98 -14.71 10.74
N ALA A 156 0.87 -13.69 11.58
CA ALA A 156 0.51 -12.35 11.16
C ALA A 156 1.55 -11.33 11.62
N VAL A 157 2.07 -10.55 10.68
CA VAL A 157 2.89 -9.36 10.92
C VAL A 157 2.17 -8.18 10.26
N TYR A 158 1.93 -7.11 11.02
CA TYR A 158 1.20 -5.92 10.54
C TYR A 158 1.79 -4.63 11.09
N TYR A 159 1.36 -3.51 10.49
CA TYR A 159 1.71 -2.17 10.98
C TYR A 159 1.21 -1.98 12.42
N GLY A 160 2.11 -1.51 13.29
CA GLY A 160 1.75 -1.09 14.64
C GLY A 160 1.85 0.42 14.80
N GLU A 161 2.34 0.85 15.96
CA GLU A 161 2.34 2.26 16.36
C GLU A 161 3.56 3.03 15.85
N THR A 162 3.33 4.28 15.46
CA THR A 162 4.39 5.30 15.34
C THR A 162 4.44 6.10 16.63
N TRP A 163 5.47 5.88 17.45
CA TRP A 163 5.59 6.47 18.78
C TRP A 163 6.17 7.88 18.76
N ALA A 164 6.96 8.20 17.74
CA ALA A 164 7.50 9.52 17.49
C ALA A 164 7.86 9.69 16.01
N GLU A 165 7.62 10.87 15.45
CA GLU A 165 8.06 11.23 14.10
C GLU A 165 9.59 11.30 14.02
N SER A 166 10.13 11.27 12.79
CA SER A 166 11.54 11.51 12.53
C SER A 166 12.00 12.91 12.91
N SER A 167 13.30 13.06 13.17
CA SER A 167 13.88 14.33 13.58
C SER A 167 15.32 14.51 13.14
N LEU A 168 15.73 15.77 12.98
CA LEU A 168 17.12 16.18 12.87
C LEU A 168 17.46 17.08 14.08
N ASN A 169 18.32 16.59 14.96
CA ASN A 169 18.67 17.27 16.21
C ASN A 169 20.13 17.71 16.18
N LYS A 170 20.41 18.95 16.57
CA LYS A 170 21.78 19.37 16.88
C LYS A 170 22.23 18.72 18.18
N LEU A 171 23.48 18.25 18.22
CA LEU A 171 24.11 17.68 19.39
C LEU A 171 25.16 18.64 19.93
N ASN A 172 25.15 18.86 21.23
CA ASN A 172 26.11 19.70 21.92
C ASN A 172 26.98 18.82 22.80
N PHE A 173 28.12 18.39 22.27
CA PHE A 173 29.08 17.56 23.00
C PHE A 173 29.84 18.38 24.05
N LYS A 174 29.96 17.83 25.25
CA LYS A 174 30.72 18.38 26.38
C LYS A 174 31.69 17.33 26.91
N ALA A 175 32.66 17.71 27.73
CA ALA A 175 33.51 16.73 28.40
C ALA A 175 32.65 15.73 29.20
N ALA A 176 32.89 14.43 29.01
CA ALA A 176 32.18 13.39 29.75
C ALA A 176 32.64 13.34 31.21
N ASP A 177 31.76 12.90 32.10
CA ASP A 177 32.10 12.70 33.51
C ASP A 177 32.97 11.46 33.67
N GLY A 178 34.29 11.66 33.82
CA GLY A 178 35.29 10.59 33.87
C GLY A 178 35.11 9.56 35.00
N GLY A 179 34.25 9.82 35.99
CA GLY A 179 33.90 8.85 37.03
C GLY A 179 32.78 7.86 36.63
N LYS A 180 32.10 8.07 35.50
CA LYS A 180 30.95 7.26 35.04
C LYS A 180 31.25 6.29 33.90
N HIS A 181 32.42 6.43 33.28
CA HIS A 181 32.77 5.75 32.03
C HIS A 181 34.06 4.93 32.22
N THR A 182 34.08 3.73 31.66
CA THR A 182 35.24 2.81 31.73
C THR A 182 35.87 2.57 30.35
N GLU A 183 35.29 3.17 29.32
CA GLU A 183 35.65 3.03 27.93
C GLU A 183 37.02 3.67 27.63
N LYS A 184 37.87 2.95 26.90
CA LYS A 184 39.18 3.45 26.47
C LYS A 184 39.03 4.35 25.25
N SER A 185 39.62 5.54 25.32
CA SER A 185 39.65 6.53 24.24
C SER A 185 41.01 7.21 24.23
N PHE A 186 41.59 7.42 23.05
CA PHE A 186 42.90 8.08 22.88
C PHE A 186 42.80 9.62 23.04
N SER A 187 41.60 10.17 22.87
CA SER A 187 41.24 11.54 23.25
C SER A 187 40.27 11.58 24.45
N PRO A 188 40.19 12.69 25.21
CA PRO A 188 39.22 12.82 26.31
C PRO A 188 37.78 12.55 25.85
N LEU A 189 37.05 11.71 26.59
CA LEU A 189 35.66 11.38 26.28
C LEU A 189 34.76 12.61 26.21
N LYS A 190 33.81 12.61 25.28
CA LYS A 190 32.76 13.63 25.18
C LYS A 190 31.38 13.01 25.26
N GLU A 191 30.41 13.73 25.81
CA GLU A 191 29.01 13.30 25.92
C GLU A 191 28.04 14.34 25.37
N ALA A 192 26.93 13.88 24.79
CA ALA A 192 25.78 14.68 24.39
C ALA A 192 24.47 13.98 24.77
N LYS A 193 23.37 14.72 24.70
CA LYS A 193 22.02 14.22 25.03
C LYS A 193 21.03 14.56 23.93
N MET A 194 20.15 13.63 23.60
CA MET A 194 19.04 13.81 22.68
C MET A 194 17.72 13.47 23.36
N LYS A 195 16.72 14.36 23.24
CA LYS A 195 15.36 14.10 23.72
C LYS A 195 14.60 13.21 22.74
N LEU A 196 13.86 12.24 23.26
CA LEU A 196 12.95 11.39 22.50
C LEU A 196 11.50 11.62 22.97
N PRO A 197 10.76 12.54 22.33
CA PRO A 197 9.37 12.79 22.67
C PRO A 197 8.47 11.67 22.15
N LEU A 198 7.76 10.96 23.03
CA LEU A 198 6.85 9.87 22.66
C LEU A 198 5.40 10.33 22.78
N GLN A 199 4.57 10.10 21.76
CA GLN A 199 3.19 10.63 21.69
C GLN A 199 2.21 9.93 22.65
N LYS A 200 2.50 8.68 23.03
CA LYS A 200 1.62 7.81 23.86
C LYS A 200 2.35 7.17 25.04
N ALA A 201 3.56 7.64 25.34
CA ALA A 201 4.40 7.08 26.38
C ALA A 201 5.26 8.18 27.01
N LYS A 202 5.93 7.85 28.12
CA LYS A 202 6.82 8.81 28.79
C LYS A 202 8.01 9.15 27.91
N ASN A 203 8.25 10.44 27.69
CA ASN A 203 9.43 10.93 26.99
C ASN A 203 10.72 10.33 27.58
N ARG A 204 11.67 10.03 26.69
CA ARG A 204 12.98 9.48 27.06
C ARG A 204 14.10 10.46 26.70
N GLU A 205 15.28 10.19 27.24
CA GLU A 205 16.52 10.89 26.90
C GLU A 205 17.55 9.83 26.52
N ILE A 206 18.24 10.06 25.40
CA ILE A 206 19.32 9.21 24.91
C ILE A 206 20.64 9.92 25.17
N ASN A 207 21.52 9.29 25.94
CA ASN A 207 22.89 9.73 26.16
C ASN A 207 23.77 9.20 25.02
N ILE A 208 24.70 10.03 24.56
CA ILE A 208 25.60 9.72 23.44
C ILE A 208 27.02 9.98 23.91
N LEU A 209 27.81 8.91 24.08
CA LEU A 209 29.23 8.99 24.40
C LEU A 209 30.03 8.95 23.10
N ALA A 210 30.96 9.89 22.91
CA ALA A 210 31.87 9.94 21.79
C ALA A 210 33.29 9.54 22.23
N MET A 211 33.88 8.66 21.43
CA MET A 211 35.19 8.06 21.68
C MET A 211 36.08 8.22 20.46
N ASP A 212 37.37 8.34 20.73
CA ASP A 212 38.44 8.30 19.74
C ASP A 212 39.16 6.97 19.91
N THR A 213 38.97 6.06 18.96
CA THR A 213 39.50 4.69 19.03
C THR A 213 40.85 4.53 18.34
N THR A 214 41.44 5.61 17.82
CA THR A 214 42.69 5.57 17.06
C THR A 214 43.83 6.32 17.78
N ASP A 215 44.99 5.68 17.95
CA ASP A 215 46.18 6.31 18.53
C ASP A 215 47.04 7.00 17.46
N ASP A 216 46.56 8.12 16.91
CA ASP A 216 47.27 8.88 15.87
C ASP A 216 47.76 10.27 16.35
N GLY A 217 47.59 10.56 17.64
CA GLY A 217 47.95 11.84 18.26
C GLY A 217 47.07 13.01 17.84
N LYS A 218 45.95 12.77 17.15
CA LYS A 218 44.92 13.77 16.82
C LYS A 218 43.69 13.53 17.69
N THR A 219 42.80 14.53 17.74
CA THR A 219 41.49 14.37 18.36
C THR A 219 40.45 14.20 17.27
N ASN A 220 40.02 12.96 17.07
CA ASN A 220 39.13 12.53 16.00
C ASN A 220 38.17 11.45 16.50
N TYR A 221 37.04 11.88 17.04
CA TYR A 221 36.01 10.96 17.52
C TYR A 221 35.42 10.17 16.35
N ASP A 222 35.57 8.85 16.39
CA ASP A 222 35.19 7.92 15.33
C ASP A 222 34.13 6.90 15.77
N ARG A 223 33.90 6.75 17.08
CA ARG A 223 32.94 5.79 17.66
C ARG A 223 32.00 6.47 18.65
N PHE A 224 30.72 6.10 18.58
CA PHE A 224 29.66 6.64 19.43
C PHE A 224 28.85 5.53 20.07
N ILE A 225 28.62 5.63 21.38
CA ILE A 225 27.76 4.72 22.14
C ILE A 225 26.49 5.46 22.54
N PHE A 226 25.33 4.87 22.20
CA PHE A 226 24.01 5.40 22.48
C PHE A 226 23.37 4.59 23.59
N SER A 227 22.91 5.26 24.64
CA SER A 227 22.31 4.61 25.80
C SER A 227 21.10 5.37 26.33
N ASP A 228 20.06 4.63 26.70
CA ASP A 228 18.88 5.18 27.38
C ASP A 228 18.96 5.06 28.92
N ASN A 229 20.05 4.47 29.41
CA ASN A 229 20.43 4.43 30.82
C ASN A 229 21.52 5.50 31.09
N ARG A 230 21.92 5.71 32.35
CA ARG A 230 22.90 6.75 32.73
C ARG A 230 24.37 6.33 32.56
N SER A 231 24.66 5.09 32.16
CA SER A 231 26.01 4.50 32.09
C SER A 231 26.12 3.57 30.89
N ALA A 232 26.85 4.01 29.85
CA ALA A 232 27.08 3.22 28.65
C ALA A 232 27.59 1.80 28.98
N ALA A 233 27.01 0.80 28.32
CA ALA A 233 27.32 -0.63 28.51
C ALA A 233 27.79 -1.27 27.20
N GLN A 234 28.38 -2.47 27.28
CA GLN A 234 28.95 -3.17 26.13
C GLN A 234 27.90 -3.61 25.09
N ASP A 235 26.64 -3.74 25.50
CA ASP A 235 25.50 -4.14 24.67
C ASP A 235 24.70 -2.94 24.11
N ASP A 236 25.15 -1.72 24.37
CA ASP A 236 24.49 -0.50 23.89
C ASP A 236 24.72 -0.27 22.39
N SER A 237 23.85 0.52 21.77
CA SER A 237 23.91 0.75 20.32
C SER A 237 25.14 1.56 19.95
N VAL A 238 25.99 1.00 19.07
CA VAL A 238 27.23 1.64 18.60
C VAL A 238 27.05 2.11 17.16
N ALA A 239 27.58 3.29 16.84
CA ALA A 239 27.68 3.79 15.47
C ALA A 239 29.02 4.48 15.22
N GLN A 240 29.44 4.51 13.96
CA GLN A 240 30.55 5.34 13.50
C GLN A 240 30.05 6.64 12.86
N VAL A 241 30.98 7.57 12.61
CA VAL A 241 30.69 8.83 11.92
C VAL A 241 30.08 8.55 10.54
N ASN A 242 28.94 9.18 10.24
CA ASN A 242 28.24 9.06 8.96
C ASN A 242 27.83 7.61 8.58
N GLU A 243 27.76 6.69 9.54
CA GLU A 243 27.19 5.35 9.36
C GLU A 243 25.80 5.25 10.01
N TRP A 244 24.98 4.34 9.51
CA TRP A 244 23.70 4.03 10.12
C TRP A 244 23.88 3.24 11.41
N GLY A 245 23.32 3.77 12.50
CA GLY A 245 23.06 3.01 13.72
C GLY A 245 21.56 2.70 13.86
N SER A 246 21.24 1.77 14.74
CA SER A 246 19.87 1.45 15.15
C SER A 246 19.77 1.48 16.65
N PHE A 247 18.63 1.92 17.19
CA PHE A 247 18.38 1.96 18.62
C PHE A 247 17.06 1.24 18.92
N PRO A 248 17.08 0.00 19.42
CA PRO A 248 15.88 -0.67 19.91
C PRO A 248 15.39 0.02 21.19
N VAL A 249 14.09 0.12 21.34
CA VAL A 249 13.44 0.66 22.54
C VAL A 249 12.18 -0.12 22.84
N GLU A 250 11.99 -0.50 24.09
CA GLU A 250 10.69 -0.99 24.56
C GLU A 250 9.79 0.20 24.90
N VAL A 251 8.64 0.31 24.23
CA VAL A 251 7.61 1.30 24.54
C VAL A 251 6.32 0.57 24.87
N ASP A 252 5.84 0.71 26.11
CA ASP A 252 4.61 0.06 26.58
C ASP A 252 4.59 -1.47 26.30
N ARG A 253 5.69 -2.16 26.65
CA ARG A 253 5.90 -3.61 26.42
C ARG A 253 5.87 -4.04 24.95
N LYS A 254 5.98 -3.09 24.02
CA LYS A 254 6.11 -3.34 22.58
C LYS A 254 7.55 -3.11 22.15
N SER A 255 8.08 -4.05 21.37
CA SER A 255 9.37 -3.88 20.70
C SER A 255 9.23 -2.80 19.63
N ALA A 256 9.95 -1.71 19.82
CA ALA A 256 10.00 -0.57 18.92
C ALA A 256 11.47 -0.19 18.66
N GLY A 257 11.69 0.74 17.73
CA GLY A 257 13.03 1.23 17.48
C GLY A 257 13.08 2.29 16.41
N PHE A 258 14.28 2.82 16.19
CA PHE A 258 14.57 3.75 15.12
C PHE A 258 15.99 3.54 14.58
N TRP A 259 16.23 3.91 13.33
CA TRP A 259 17.57 4.13 12.81
C TRP A 259 17.97 5.58 12.95
N PHE A 260 19.27 5.80 12.99
CA PHE A 260 19.83 7.14 13.05
C PHE A 260 21.17 7.20 12.32
N LYS A 261 21.57 8.41 11.96
CA LYS A 261 22.86 8.70 11.36
C LYS A 261 23.43 9.97 11.97
N LEU A 262 24.64 9.85 12.50
CA LEU A 262 25.36 10.99 13.04
C LEU A 262 26.01 11.76 11.88
N LYS A 263 25.56 12.99 11.68
CA LYS A 263 26.04 13.92 10.66
C LYS A 263 27.00 14.91 11.31
N THR A 264 28.28 14.57 11.29
CA THR A 264 29.34 15.35 11.92
C THR A 264 30.71 15.10 11.29
N ASP A 265 31.68 15.96 11.62
CA ASP A 265 33.09 15.68 11.42
C ASP A 265 33.70 15.09 12.70
N PRO A 266 34.89 14.47 12.64
CA PRO A 266 35.53 13.89 13.82
C PRO A 266 35.87 14.91 14.94
N THR A 267 35.74 16.22 14.71
CA THR A 267 35.99 17.26 15.74
C THR A 267 34.78 17.49 16.67
N LEU A 268 33.59 17.09 16.21
CA LEU A 268 32.29 17.29 16.85
C LEU A 268 31.85 18.76 16.99
N GLU A 269 32.51 19.71 16.32
CA GLU A 269 32.15 21.14 16.36
C GLU A 269 30.74 21.39 15.79
N LYS A 270 30.38 20.64 14.75
CA LYS A 270 29.07 20.68 14.11
C LYS A 270 28.50 19.27 14.10
N ALA A 271 27.98 18.84 15.23
CA ALA A 271 27.32 17.54 15.34
C ALA A 271 25.79 17.67 15.25
N SER A 272 25.21 16.83 14.40
CA SER A 272 23.76 16.62 14.36
C SER A 272 23.45 15.16 14.16
N ILE A 273 22.26 14.74 14.55
CA ILE A 273 21.76 13.39 14.39
C ILE A 273 20.44 13.44 13.66
N TYR A 274 20.37 12.77 12.52
CA TYR A 274 19.10 12.40 11.91
C TYR A 274 18.64 11.08 12.52
N ARG A 275 17.35 10.98 12.81
CA ARG A 275 16.71 9.77 13.31
C ARG A 275 15.39 9.55 12.56
N THR A 276 15.12 8.32 12.14
CA THR A 276 13.83 7.89 11.57
C THR A 276 12.72 7.92 12.61
N SER A 277 11.45 7.78 12.23
CA SER A 277 10.36 7.60 13.19
C SER A 277 10.63 6.41 14.15
N VAL A 278 10.11 6.48 15.38
CA VAL A 278 10.07 5.29 16.28
C VAL A 278 8.84 4.48 15.88
N THR A 279 9.05 3.26 15.41
CA THR A 279 7.98 2.37 14.94
C THR A 279 7.99 1.05 15.68
N SER A 280 6.81 0.44 15.79
CA SER A 280 6.60 -0.92 16.29
C SER A 280 5.67 -1.68 15.35
N GLY A 281 5.80 -3.00 15.30
CA GLY A 281 4.94 -3.89 14.53
C GLY A 281 3.92 -4.60 15.42
N LEU A 282 2.80 -5.02 14.83
CA LEU A 282 1.89 -5.99 15.43
C LEU A 282 2.28 -7.37 14.94
N ILE A 283 2.73 -8.24 15.83
CA ILE A 283 3.13 -9.61 15.49
C ILE A 283 2.27 -10.57 16.32
N LYS A 284 1.50 -11.42 15.67
CA LYS A 284 0.66 -12.45 16.29
C LYS A 284 0.87 -13.80 15.62
N GLY A 285 0.89 -14.85 16.43
CA GLY A 285 0.98 -16.23 15.97
C GLY A 285 1.03 -17.19 17.15
N PRO A 286 1.43 -18.45 16.94
CA PRO A 286 1.66 -19.42 18.00
C PRO A 286 2.68 -18.92 19.04
N ASP A 287 2.69 -19.56 20.21
CA ASP A 287 3.60 -19.20 21.32
C ASP A 287 5.07 -19.16 20.84
N GLY A 288 5.75 -18.05 21.17
CA GLY A 288 7.15 -17.81 20.79
C GLY A 288 7.35 -17.16 19.42
N PHE A 289 6.33 -17.12 18.54
CA PHE A 289 6.48 -16.56 17.19
C PHE A 289 6.93 -15.09 17.20
N LYS A 290 6.32 -14.27 18.06
CA LYS A 290 6.66 -12.85 18.16
C LYS A 290 8.09 -12.64 18.63
N GLU A 291 8.49 -13.35 19.67
CA GLU A 291 9.82 -13.27 20.27
C GLU A 291 10.89 -13.69 19.25
N GLU A 292 10.58 -14.72 18.47
CA GLU A 292 11.45 -15.21 17.40
C GLU A 292 11.63 -14.20 16.28
N ILE A 293 10.54 -13.63 15.73
CA ILE A 293 10.64 -12.59 14.69
C ILE A 293 11.45 -11.38 15.19
N ILE A 294 11.23 -10.97 16.44
CA ILE A 294 11.99 -9.85 17.04
C ILE A 294 13.47 -10.21 17.23
N SER A 295 13.77 -11.45 17.63
CA SER A 295 15.14 -11.92 17.83
C SER A 295 15.92 -12.01 16.52
N GLU A 296 15.30 -12.50 15.45
CA GLU A 296 15.94 -12.69 14.15
C GLU A 296 16.07 -11.38 13.37
N PHE A 297 15.04 -10.52 13.41
CA PHE A 297 14.94 -9.36 12.52
C PHE A 297 14.95 -8.00 13.23
N GLY A 298 14.98 -7.99 14.56
CA GLY A 298 14.92 -6.76 15.36
C GLY A 298 13.54 -6.11 15.35
N PHE A 299 13.51 -4.79 15.51
CA PHE A 299 12.27 -4.02 15.55
C PHE A 299 11.72 -3.72 14.16
N PHE A 300 10.41 -3.44 14.10
CA PHE A 300 9.69 -3.13 12.87
C PHE A 300 10.13 -1.80 12.23
N PRO A 301 10.57 -1.78 10.96
CA PRO A 301 11.07 -0.57 10.33
C PRO A 301 10.03 0.49 9.97
N VAL A 302 10.48 1.75 9.81
CA VAL A 302 9.71 2.78 9.10
C VAL A 302 9.76 2.53 7.60
N GLN A 303 8.67 2.84 6.88
CA GLN A 303 8.53 2.59 5.44
C GLN A 303 9.43 3.48 4.59
N ASP A 304 9.40 4.79 4.82
CA ASP A 304 10.23 5.80 4.16
C ASP A 304 10.32 7.07 5.04
N ASP A 305 11.04 8.08 4.58
CA ASP A 305 10.96 9.41 5.18
C ASP A 305 11.02 10.55 4.14
N THR A 306 9.98 10.62 3.30
CA THR A 306 9.88 11.65 2.27
C THR A 306 9.82 13.06 2.88
N LYS A 307 9.27 13.21 4.10
CA LYS A 307 9.24 14.49 4.82
C LYS A 307 10.67 14.96 5.14
N ALA A 308 11.53 14.09 5.65
CA ALA A 308 12.92 14.42 5.92
C ALA A 308 13.69 14.74 4.63
N PHE A 309 13.47 13.95 3.56
CA PHE A 309 14.09 14.21 2.26
C PHE A 309 13.72 15.60 1.72
N LYS A 310 12.43 15.94 1.69
CA LYS A 310 11.94 17.26 1.24
C LYS A 310 12.44 18.43 2.10
N LYS A 311 12.75 18.19 3.37
CA LYS A 311 13.37 19.19 4.27
C LYS A 311 14.90 19.28 4.11
N GLY A 312 15.51 18.44 3.27
CA GLY A 312 16.96 18.35 3.11
C GLY A 312 17.67 17.75 4.34
N TRP A 313 16.94 17.04 5.20
CA TRP A 313 17.52 16.39 6.37
C TRP A 313 18.29 15.12 5.99
N ILE A 314 17.93 14.48 4.89
CA ILE A 314 18.56 13.29 4.33
C ILE A 314 18.81 13.46 2.83
N SER A 315 19.82 12.77 2.30
CA SER A 315 20.09 12.69 0.86
C SER A 315 19.11 11.73 0.16
N ARG A 316 19.17 11.66 -1.19
CA ARG A 316 18.41 10.65 -1.95
C ARG A 316 18.86 9.24 -1.59
N ASP A 317 20.16 8.99 -1.53
CA ASP A 317 20.72 7.69 -1.14
C ASP A 317 20.24 7.28 0.26
N GLU A 318 20.25 8.21 1.23
CA GLU A 318 19.77 7.93 2.59
C GLU A 318 18.26 7.64 2.63
N TYR A 319 17.47 8.26 1.77
CA TYR A 319 16.05 7.95 1.61
C TYR A 319 15.86 6.54 1.03
N GLU A 320 16.60 6.20 -0.03
CA GLU A 320 16.58 4.87 -0.66
C GLU A 320 17.05 3.78 0.29
N GLU A 321 18.03 4.05 1.16
CA GLU A 321 18.48 3.14 2.21
C GLU A 321 17.39 2.88 3.26
N ILE A 322 16.63 3.91 3.67
CA ILE A 322 15.51 3.75 4.60
C ILE A 322 14.42 2.87 3.98
N SER A 323 14.03 3.19 2.76
CA SER A 323 13.00 2.45 2.06
C SER A 323 13.41 1.01 1.75
N SER A 324 14.62 0.79 1.23
CA SER A 324 15.15 -0.54 0.96
C SER A 324 15.17 -1.39 2.22
N ARG A 325 15.53 -0.79 3.37
CA ARG A 325 15.51 -1.50 4.65
C ARG A 325 14.13 -2.03 5.00
N PHE A 326 13.07 -1.24 4.76
CA PHE A 326 11.71 -1.69 5.01
C PHE A 326 11.28 -2.83 4.10
N VAL A 327 11.52 -2.69 2.79
CA VAL A 327 11.17 -3.72 1.81
C VAL A 327 11.96 -5.00 2.04
N ASN A 328 13.26 -4.89 2.34
CA ASN A 328 14.11 -6.03 2.64
C ASN A 328 13.67 -6.72 3.92
N TRP A 329 13.45 -5.99 5.01
CA TRP A 329 12.95 -6.57 6.27
C TRP A 329 11.64 -7.32 6.07
N THR A 330 10.70 -6.73 5.31
CA THR A 330 9.41 -7.36 4.98
C THR A 330 9.60 -8.65 4.18
N THR A 331 10.51 -8.64 3.21
CA THR A 331 10.86 -9.80 2.39
C THR A 331 11.54 -10.88 3.24
N ASP A 332 12.50 -10.52 4.07
CA ASP A 332 13.26 -11.41 4.94
C ASP A 332 12.33 -12.15 5.91
N VAL A 333 11.45 -11.42 6.59
CA VAL A 333 10.42 -11.98 7.47
C VAL A 333 9.49 -12.92 6.71
N SER A 334 9.04 -12.52 5.51
CA SER A 334 8.12 -13.34 4.71
C SER A 334 8.77 -14.65 4.25
N LEU A 335 10.00 -14.60 3.76
CA LEU A 335 10.74 -15.79 3.31
C LEU A 335 11.15 -16.68 4.48
N TYR A 336 11.49 -16.10 5.63
CA TYR A 336 11.71 -16.86 6.86
C TYR A 336 10.45 -17.62 7.30
N ILE A 337 9.29 -16.95 7.26
CA ILE A 337 8.01 -17.60 7.57
C ILE A 337 7.73 -18.72 6.57
N LYS A 338 7.95 -18.48 5.28
CA LYS A 338 7.83 -19.50 4.23
C LYS A 338 8.70 -20.73 4.52
N GLU A 339 9.98 -20.53 4.82
CA GLU A 339 10.94 -21.63 4.98
C GLU A 339 10.71 -22.41 6.28
N LYS A 340 10.47 -21.70 7.39
CA LYS A 340 10.38 -22.29 8.72
C LYS A 340 9.00 -22.87 9.05
N TYR A 341 7.95 -22.10 8.75
CA TYR A 341 6.58 -22.47 9.11
C TYR A 341 5.80 -23.08 7.94
N GLN A 342 6.31 -22.94 6.71
CA GLN A 342 5.79 -23.58 5.51
C GLN A 342 4.27 -23.46 5.31
N PRO A 343 3.68 -22.25 5.46
CA PRO A 343 2.24 -22.05 5.29
C PRO A 343 1.79 -22.47 3.88
N ASP A 344 0.56 -22.97 3.76
CA ASP A 344 -0.09 -23.25 2.48
C ASP A 344 -0.37 -21.96 1.70
N LEU A 345 -0.64 -20.85 2.41
CA LEU A 345 -0.85 -19.53 1.83
C LEU A 345 0.00 -18.49 2.57
N LEU A 346 0.92 -17.85 1.85
CA LEU A 346 1.66 -16.67 2.29
C LEU A 346 1.29 -15.47 1.41
N MET A 347 0.79 -14.40 2.03
CA MET A 347 0.50 -13.14 1.34
C MET A 347 1.33 -12.02 1.96
N PHE A 348 2.11 -11.31 1.16
CA PHE A 348 2.88 -10.16 1.65
C PHE A 348 2.89 -8.99 0.67
N TYR A 349 3.22 -7.82 1.20
CA TYR A 349 2.96 -6.54 0.58
C TYR A 349 4.21 -5.64 0.58
N ALA A 350 4.45 -4.93 -0.53
CA ALA A 350 5.51 -3.95 -0.67
C ALA A 350 4.95 -2.60 -1.17
N PRO A 351 5.03 -1.51 -0.37
CA PRO A 351 4.43 -0.21 -0.68
C PRO A 351 5.25 0.68 -1.63
N GLN A 352 6.50 0.32 -1.91
CA GLN A 352 7.50 1.32 -2.33
C GLN A 352 7.17 2.03 -3.65
N ILE A 353 6.61 1.31 -4.62
CA ILE A 353 6.32 1.88 -5.94
C ILE A 353 5.26 2.96 -5.84
N ASP A 354 4.21 2.74 -5.05
CA ASP A 354 3.16 3.72 -4.77
C ASP A 354 3.73 4.98 -4.10
N HIS A 355 4.50 4.80 -3.01
CA HIS A 355 5.12 5.90 -2.26
C HIS A 355 6.00 6.79 -3.15
N GLU A 356 6.84 6.16 -3.99
CA GLU A 356 7.69 6.88 -4.94
C GLU A 356 6.86 7.59 -6.00
N SER A 357 5.84 6.94 -6.53
CA SER A 357 5.05 7.51 -7.61
C SER A 357 4.22 8.69 -7.15
N HIS A 358 3.68 8.68 -5.92
CA HIS A 358 3.01 9.85 -5.32
C HIS A 358 3.93 11.08 -5.27
N HIS A 359 5.22 10.89 -5.02
CA HIS A 359 6.15 12.00 -4.81
C HIS A 359 6.97 12.38 -6.04
N PHE A 360 7.13 11.48 -6.99
CA PHE A 360 8.07 11.65 -8.09
C PHE A 360 7.49 11.41 -9.49
N LEU A 361 6.23 10.98 -9.66
CA LEU A 361 5.64 10.80 -11.01
C LEU A 361 5.40 12.14 -11.76
N LEU A 362 6.48 12.72 -12.28
CA LEU A 362 6.54 14.02 -12.93
C LEU A 362 6.54 13.87 -14.45
N THR A 363 5.46 13.34 -15.01
CA THR A 363 5.37 13.01 -16.45
C THR A 363 4.36 13.87 -17.22
N ASP A 364 3.58 14.70 -16.53
CA ASP A 364 2.62 15.62 -17.14
C ASP A 364 3.15 17.07 -17.08
N PRO A 365 3.38 17.74 -18.23
CA PRO A 365 3.84 19.13 -18.29
C PRO A 365 3.00 20.16 -17.58
N ARG A 366 1.73 19.85 -17.29
CA ARG A 366 0.83 20.74 -16.55
C ARG A 366 1.23 20.80 -15.08
N GLN A 367 1.93 19.79 -14.55
CA GLN A 367 2.37 19.73 -13.16
C GLN A 367 3.22 20.96 -12.79
N PRO A 368 3.03 21.55 -11.58
CA PRO A 368 3.66 22.80 -11.17
C PRO A 368 5.17 22.86 -11.44
N GLU A 369 5.90 21.79 -11.17
CA GLU A 369 7.37 21.74 -11.15
C GLU A 369 8.00 21.06 -12.37
N TYR A 370 7.21 20.76 -13.40
CA TYR A 370 7.67 20.00 -14.55
C TYR A 370 8.77 20.72 -15.33
N THR A 371 9.87 20.02 -15.54
CA THR A 371 10.85 20.27 -16.61
C THR A 371 11.29 18.91 -17.17
N GLU A 372 11.73 18.86 -18.42
CA GLU A 372 12.21 17.61 -19.02
C GLU A 372 13.37 16.99 -18.23
N ALA A 373 14.28 17.83 -17.70
CA ALA A 373 15.40 17.38 -16.87
C ALA A 373 14.92 16.74 -15.56
N ARG A 374 14.02 17.41 -14.81
CA ARG A 374 13.46 16.86 -13.57
C ARG A 374 12.61 15.62 -13.82
N SER A 375 11.85 15.60 -14.91
CA SER A 375 11.06 14.42 -15.31
C SER A 375 11.96 13.21 -15.52
N LYS A 376 13.05 13.36 -16.29
CA LYS A 376 14.05 12.29 -16.50
C LYS A 376 14.73 11.86 -15.20
N GLU A 377 15.08 12.81 -14.32
CA GLU A 377 15.65 12.52 -13.01
C GLU A 377 14.68 11.71 -12.15
N HIS A 378 13.44 12.18 -12.01
CA HIS A 378 12.42 11.52 -11.20
C HIS A 378 12.04 10.14 -11.73
N MET A 379 12.01 9.94 -13.05
CA MET A 379 11.75 8.62 -13.61
C MET A 379 12.83 7.60 -13.23
N LYS A 380 14.08 8.03 -12.91
CA LYS A 380 15.08 7.13 -12.34
C LYS A 380 14.74 6.69 -10.91
N TYR A 381 14.09 7.55 -10.13
CA TYR A 381 13.59 7.20 -8.79
C TYR A 381 12.47 6.16 -8.88
N ILE A 382 11.56 6.33 -9.85
CA ILE A 382 10.54 5.30 -10.14
C ILE A 382 11.19 4.01 -10.62
N GLU A 383 12.13 4.05 -11.56
CA GLU A 383 12.85 2.86 -12.05
C GLU A 383 13.58 2.12 -10.93
N TRP A 384 14.22 2.86 -10.01
CA TRP A 384 14.86 2.29 -8.82
C TRP A 384 13.86 1.50 -7.96
N ALA A 385 12.65 2.04 -7.74
CA ALA A 385 11.61 1.35 -6.97
C ALA A 385 11.17 0.04 -7.62
N TYR A 386 11.07 0.02 -8.96
CA TYR A 386 10.76 -1.20 -9.71
C TYR A 386 11.92 -2.21 -9.66
N LYS A 387 13.17 -1.76 -9.68
CA LYS A 387 14.35 -2.63 -9.50
C LYS A 387 14.38 -3.26 -8.11
N LEU A 388 14.01 -2.51 -7.08
CA LEU A 388 13.86 -3.06 -5.74
C LEU A 388 12.76 -4.14 -5.69
N ALA A 389 11.61 -3.90 -6.31
CA ALA A 389 10.54 -4.88 -6.44
C ALA A 389 10.96 -6.14 -7.24
N ASP A 390 11.72 -5.97 -8.33
CA ASP A 390 12.29 -7.09 -9.10
C ASP A 390 13.22 -7.95 -8.23
N GLY A 391 14.01 -7.33 -7.35
CA GLY A 391 14.82 -8.03 -6.35
C GLY A 391 13.98 -8.87 -5.39
N VAL A 392 12.83 -8.37 -4.92
CA VAL A 392 11.88 -9.13 -4.10
C VAL A 392 11.35 -10.36 -4.86
N VAL A 393 10.99 -10.19 -6.14
CA VAL A 393 10.55 -11.30 -7.00
C VAL A 393 11.66 -12.34 -7.16
N GLY A 394 12.88 -11.92 -7.46
CA GLY A 394 14.04 -12.81 -7.60
C GLY A 394 14.30 -13.63 -6.34
N ARG A 395 14.37 -12.97 -5.18
CA ARG A 395 14.56 -13.63 -3.89
C ARG A 395 13.43 -14.60 -3.55
N THR A 396 12.20 -14.25 -3.90
CA THR A 396 11.05 -15.16 -3.69
C THR A 396 11.14 -16.38 -4.60
N MET A 397 11.48 -16.19 -5.87
CA MET A 397 11.68 -17.26 -6.85
C MET A 397 12.77 -18.26 -6.40
N ASP A 398 13.86 -17.77 -5.79
CA ASP A 398 14.96 -18.62 -5.30
C ASP A 398 14.53 -19.58 -4.18
N THR A 399 13.42 -19.28 -3.48
CA THR A 399 12.88 -20.14 -2.42
C THR A 399 11.81 -21.13 -2.88
N LEU A 400 11.40 -21.09 -4.16
CA LEU A 400 10.29 -21.89 -4.67
C LEU A 400 10.64 -23.38 -4.75
N THR A 401 9.72 -24.22 -4.29
CA THR A 401 9.77 -25.67 -4.42
C THR A 401 8.86 -26.16 -5.56
N LYS A 402 8.81 -27.48 -5.80
CA LYS A 402 8.02 -28.06 -6.89
C LYS A 402 6.51 -27.91 -6.72
N SER A 403 6.03 -27.64 -5.50
CA SER A 403 4.60 -27.44 -5.21
C SER A 403 4.21 -25.98 -5.01
N ASP A 404 5.18 -25.06 -5.09
CA ASP A 404 4.94 -23.64 -4.85
C ASP A 404 4.41 -22.94 -6.11
N HIS A 405 3.44 -22.05 -5.90
CA HIS A 405 2.92 -21.11 -6.87
C HIS A 405 3.26 -19.70 -6.41
N LEU A 406 3.94 -18.92 -7.25
CA LEU A 406 4.20 -17.51 -7.03
C LEU A 406 3.24 -16.68 -7.87
N LEU A 407 2.46 -15.83 -7.24
CA LEU A 407 1.62 -14.81 -7.86
C LEU A 407 2.18 -13.43 -7.52
N VAL A 408 2.57 -12.67 -8.53
CA VAL A 408 2.93 -11.25 -8.43
C VAL A 408 1.78 -10.43 -8.95
N VAL A 409 1.19 -9.63 -8.07
CA VAL A 409 0.02 -8.79 -8.37
C VAL A 409 0.28 -7.34 -8.00
N SER A 410 -0.54 -6.44 -8.52
CA SER A 410 -0.74 -5.13 -7.92
C SER A 410 -2.22 -4.84 -7.74
N ASP A 411 -2.49 -3.91 -6.86
CA ASP A 411 -3.82 -3.48 -6.48
C ASP A 411 -4.38 -2.44 -7.45
N HIS A 412 -3.55 -1.47 -7.85
CA HIS A 412 -3.85 -0.48 -8.87
C HIS A 412 -2.57 -0.01 -9.59
N GLY A 413 -2.75 0.82 -10.62
CA GLY A 413 -1.66 1.62 -11.19
C GLY A 413 -1.56 3.01 -10.56
N MET A 414 -0.98 3.97 -11.29
CA MET A 414 -0.75 5.34 -10.82
C MET A 414 -0.77 6.34 -11.98
N GLU A 415 -1.44 7.49 -11.78
CA GLU A 415 -1.56 8.55 -12.78
C GLU A 415 -0.85 9.84 -12.36
N PRO A 416 -0.25 10.61 -13.30
CA PRO A 416 0.25 11.93 -12.98
C PRO A 416 -0.90 12.89 -12.69
N VAL A 417 -0.74 13.74 -11.67
CA VAL A 417 -1.75 14.74 -11.28
C VAL A 417 -1.14 16.13 -11.21
N HIS A 418 -1.86 17.11 -11.75
CA HIS A 418 -1.42 18.52 -11.81
C HIS A 418 -2.31 19.45 -10.97
N THR A 419 -3.55 19.05 -10.68
CA THR A 419 -4.53 19.86 -9.95
C THR A 419 -5.26 19.03 -8.90
N ILE A 420 -5.42 19.60 -7.70
CA ILE A 420 -6.36 19.15 -6.67
C ILE A 420 -7.71 19.84 -6.91
N LEU A 421 -8.76 19.03 -7.00
CA LEU A 421 -10.16 19.44 -6.99
C LEU A 421 -10.69 19.35 -5.56
N ALA A 422 -11.40 20.37 -5.09
CA ALA A 422 -11.98 20.39 -3.75
C ALA A 422 -13.51 20.44 -3.81
N PRO A 423 -14.20 19.26 -3.88
CA PRO A 423 -15.65 19.19 -3.98
C PRO A 423 -16.37 19.97 -2.87
N ASN A 424 -15.86 19.96 -1.64
CA ASN A 424 -16.47 20.68 -0.51
C ASN A 424 -16.51 22.20 -0.70
N THR A 425 -15.57 22.79 -1.44
CA THR A 425 -15.67 24.21 -1.81
C THR A 425 -16.86 24.45 -2.74
N LEU A 426 -17.12 23.55 -3.69
CA LEU A 426 -18.25 23.68 -4.62
C LEU A 426 -19.58 23.45 -3.89
N LEU A 427 -19.67 22.42 -3.04
CA LEU A 427 -20.84 22.19 -2.18
C LEU A 427 -21.14 23.40 -1.28
N LYS A 428 -20.11 24.02 -0.70
CA LYS A 428 -20.25 25.24 0.11
C LYS A 428 -20.78 26.42 -0.70
N LYS A 429 -20.26 26.64 -1.90
CA LYS A 429 -20.74 27.70 -2.82
C LYS A 429 -22.18 27.47 -3.27
N ALA A 430 -22.59 26.22 -3.44
CA ALA A 430 -23.96 25.83 -3.76
C ALA A 430 -24.91 25.89 -2.55
N GLY A 431 -24.40 26.19 -1.35
CA GLY A 431 -25.18 26.25 -0.12
C GLY A 431 -25.46 24.89 0.53
N LEU A 432 -24.98 23.79 -0.04
CA LEU A 432 -25.20 22.41 0.41
C LEU A 432 -24.27 22.01 1.57
N LEU A 433 -23.13 22.68 1.71
CA LEU A 433 -22.20 22.49 2.83
C LEU A 433 -22.10 23.79 3.64
N LYS A 434 -22.13 23.66 4.96
CA LYS A 434 -21.90 24.76 5.90
C LYS A 434 -20.55 24.59 6.59
N SER A 435 -20.01 25.71 7.06
CA SER A 435 -18.83 25.70 7.92
C SER A 435 -19.15 26.34 9.27
N ASP A 436 -18.44 25.91 10.30
CA ASP A 436 -18.54 26.46 11.64
C ASP A 436 -17.79 27.81 11.74
N LYS A 437 -17.71 28.35 12.95
CA LYS A 437 -17.01 29.62 13.23
C LYS A 437 -15.49 29.52 13.08
N GLU A 438 -14.92 28.33 13.17
CA GLU A 438 -13.49 28.04 12.97
C GLU A 438 -13.14 27.78 11.50
N GLY A 439 -14.16 27.74 10.63
CA GLY A 439 -14.00 27.47 9.21
C GLY A 439 -13.83 25.98 8.89
N LYS A 440 -14.16 25.07 9.81
CA LYS A 440 -14.26 23.62 9.58
C LYS A 440 -15.64 23.26 9.03
N VAL A 441 -15.81 22.04 8.51
CA VAL A 441 -17.13 21.56 8.06
C VAL A 441 -18.07 21.54 9.26
N ASP A 442 -19.27 22.11 9.07
CA ASP A 442 -20.36 22.02 10.03
C ASP A 442 -21.31 20.93 9.56
N GLU A 443 -21.14 19.78 10.19
CA GLU A 443 -21.71 18.48 9.86
C GLU A 443 -23.25 18.55 9.92
N GLU A 444 -23.78 18.98 11.06
CA GLU A 444 -25.21 19.02 11.38
C GLU A 444 -25.98 19.93 10.42
N ARG A 445 -25.40 21.08 10.06
CA ARG A 445 -26.07 22.06 9.19
C ARG A 445 -25.82 21.82 7.70
N SER A 446 -24.98 20.85 7.34
CA SER A 446 -24.70 20.52 5.94
C SER A 446 -25.74 19.53 5.41
N GLU A 447 -26.20 19.76 4.18
CA GLU A 447 -27.05 18.82 3.44
C GLU A 447 -26.20 17.73 2.75
N ALA A 448 -24.97 18.07 2.34
CA ALA A 448 -24.03 17.13 1.74
C ALA A 448 -22.57 17.47 2.07
N ILE A 449 -21.75 16.43 2.23
CA ILE A 449 -20.29 16.54 2.39
C ILE A 449 -19.57 15.58 1.44
N ALA A 450 -18.35 15.94 1.05
CA ALA A 450 -17.46 15.09 0.28
C ALA A 450 -16.27 14.63 1.13
N VAL A 451 -16.02 13.32 1.13
CA VAL A 451 -14.82 12.72 1.71
C VAL A 451 -13.89 12.31 0.57
N ALA A 452 -12.81 13.07 0.41
CA ALA A 452 -11.81 12.86 -0.65
C ALA A 452 -10.77 11.80 -0.25
N SER A 453 -10.42 10.95 -1.21
CA SER A 453 -9.34 9.97 -1.11
C SER A 453 -8.71 9.74 -2.47
N GLY A 454 -7.42 10.06 -2.63
CA GLY A 454 -6.73 10.00 -3.92
C GLY A 454 -7.47 10.83 -4.98
N SER A 455 -7.82 10.20 -6.10
CA SER A 455 -8.58 10.78 -7.20
C SER A 455 -10.08 10.49 -7.13
N ALA A 456 -10.58 10.02 -5.98
CA ALA A 456 -11.99 9.76 -5.73
C ALA A 456 -12.54 10.61 -4.58
N ALA A 457 -13.84 10.85 -4.57
CA ALA A 457 -14.55 11.43 -3.44
C ALA A 457 -15.93 10.81 -3.30
N GLN A 458 -16.21 10.29 -2.10
CA GLN A 458 -17.54 9.83 -1.71
C GLN A 458 -18.36 11.05 -1.25
N ILE A 459 -19.55 11.24 -1.80
CA ILE A 459 -20.49 12.27 -1.34
C ILE A 459 -21.52 11.63 -0.41
N TYR A 460 -21.58 12.13 0.82
CA TYR A 460 -22.56 11.73 1.81
C TYR A 460 -23.64 12.80 1.92
N ILE A 461 -24.89 12.38 1.85
CA ILE A 461 -26.06 13.22 2.09
C ILE A 461 -26.50 13.04 3.53
N ASN A 462 -26.86 14.15 4.17
CA ASN A 462 -27.24 14.15 5.58
C ASN A 462 -28.37 13.15 5.85
N LYS A 463 -28.12 12.24 6.81
CA LYS A 463 -29.00 11.12 7.15
C LYS A 463 -30.35 11.57 7.75
N ASP A 464 -30.41 12.76 8.32
CA ASP A 464 -31.59 13.31 9.00
C ASP A 464 -32.61 13.90 8.02
N LEU A 465 -32.24 14.07 6.74
CA LEU A 465 -33.15 14.51 5.70
C LEU A 465 -34.18 13.41 5.36
N SER A 466 -35.40 13.83 5.03
CA SER A 466 -36.42 12.91 4.50
C SER A 466 -35.99 12.31 3.16
N LYS A 467 -36.60 11.19 2.77
CA LYS A 467 -36.28 10.49 1.51
C LYS A 467 -36.38 11.40 0.27
N GLU A 468 -37.40 12.27 0.24
CA GLU A 468 -37.60 13.21 -0.86
C GLU A 468 -36.56 14.35 -0.84
N GLU A 469 -36.20 14.87 0.34
CA GLU A 469 -35.12 15.85 0.47
C GLU A 469 -33.78 15.26 0.03
N LYS A 470 -33.45 14.03 0.44
CA LYS A 470 -32.23 13.33 0.00
C LYS A 470 -32.14 13.24 -1.52
N LYS A 471 -33.24 12.83 -2.18
CA LYS A 471 -33.30 12.76 -3.65
C LYS A 471 -33.08 14.13 -4.30
N ASN A 472 -33.66 15.18 -3.73
CA ASN A 472 -33.49 16.55 -4.23
C ASN A 472 -32.07 17.07 -4.03
N VAL A 473 -31.44 16.80 -2.88
CA VAL A 473 -30.03 17.12 -2.62
C VAL A 473 -29.12 16.38 -3.59
N ALA A 474 -29.34 15.07 -3.78
CA ALA A 474 -28.54 14.26 -4.68
C ALA A 474 -28.56 14.79 -6.12
N LYS A 475 -29.74 15.13 -6.64
CA LYS A 475 -29.88 15.74 -7.96
C LYS A 475 -29.19 17.11 -8.08
N LYS A 476 -29.23 17.93 -7.02
CA LYS A 476 -28.48 19.21 -6.99
C LYS A 476 -26.97 18.96 -7.05
N VAL A 477 -26.48 17.96 -6.31
CA VAL A 477 -25.07 17.55 -6.31
C VAL A 477 -24.64 17.08 -7.71
N GLU A 478 -25.40 16.18 -8.34
CA GLU A 478 -25.08 15.67 -9.68
C GLU A 478 -25.07 16.79 -10.72
N ASN A 479 -26.05 17.69 -10.70
CA ASN A 479 -26.10 18.85 -11.60
C ASN A 479 -24.92 19.79 -11.37
N LEU A 480 -24.53 20.01 -10.11
CA LEU A 480 -23.38 20.84 -9.76
C LEU A 480 -22.09 20.30 -10.38
N PHE A 481 -21.82 19.00 -10.23
CA PHE A 481 -20.57 18.41 -10.68
C PHE A 481 -20.57 18.09 -12.18
N SER A 482 -21.69 17.64 -12.77
CA SER A 482 -21.82 17.43 -14.22
C SER A 482 -21.74 18.72 -15.03
N GLY A 483 -22.21 19.84 -14.45
CA GLY A 483 -22.15 21.18 -15.06
C GLY A 483 -20.83 21.93 -14.81
N TYR A 484 -19.97 21.45 -13.92
CA TYR A 484 -18.72 22.15 -13.60
C TYR A 484 -17.73 22.11 -14.76
N GLN A 485 -17.04 23.22 -15.01
CA GLN A 485 -16.15 23.38 -16.14
C GLN A 485 -14.91 24.19 -15.74
N ILE A 486 -13.72 23.65 -15.97
CA ILE A 486 -12.45 24.33 -15.77
C ILE A 486 -11.87 24.74 -17.13
N LYS A 487 -11.19 25.89 -17.17
CA LYS A 487 -10.31 26.25 -18.28
C LYS A 487 -8.90 25.74 -17.99
N PRO A 488 -8.31 24.88 -18.85
CA PRO A 488 -6.95 24.39 -18.65
C PRO A 488 -5.95 25.56 -18.56
N LYS A 489 -5.07 25.54 -17.57
CA LYS A 489 -3.99 26.53 -17.45
C LYS A 489 -2.88 26.23 -18.46
N PHE A 490 -2.53 27.24 -19.25
CA PHE A 490 -1.54 27.14 -20.32
C PHE A 490 -0.10 27.16 -19.79
N LYS A 491 0.73 26.24 -20.24
CA LYS A 491 2.17 26.16 -19.97
C LYS A 491 2.93 25.87 -21.26
N LYS A 492 3.97 26.65 -21.52
CA LYS A 492 4.84 26.50 -22.71
C LYS A 492 5.45 25.10 -22.84
N ALA A 493 5.82 24.48 -21.71
CA ALA A 493 6.35 23.11 -21.66
C ALA A 493 5.34 22.06 -22.17
N ALA A 494 4.05 22.25 -21.88
CA ALA A 494 3.00 21.36 -22.36
C ALA A 494 2.88 21.36 -23.89
N LEU A 495 3.01 22.52 -24.54
CA LEU A 495 2.98 22.56 -26.01
C LEU A 495 4.17 21.81 -26.62
N LYS A 496 5.38 22.01 -26.10
CA LYS A 496 6.58 21.31 -26.61
C LYS A 496 6.37 19.79 -26.57
N GLN A 497 5.88 19.26 -25.45
CA GLN A 497 5.60 17.83 -25.32
C GLN A 497 4.49 17.38 -26.27
N TYR A 498 3.38 18.10 -26.38
CA TYR A 498 2.34 17.73 -27.35
C TYR A 498 2.88 17.68 -28.79
N PHE A 499 3.74 18.62 -29.18
CA PHE A 499 4.42 18.59 -30.49
C PHE A 499 5.30 17.35 -30.65
N GLU A 500 6.10 17.01 -29.63
CA GLU A 500 6.97 15.82 -29.64
C GLU A 500 6.16 14.51 -29.66
N GLU A 501 5.08 14.41 -28.89
CA GLU A 501 4.19 13.24 -28.85
C GLU A 501 3.46 13.02 -30.18
N ILE A 502 2.99 14.10 -30.81
CA ILE A 502 2.40 14.07 -32.16
C ILE A 502 3.45 13.58 -33.16
N GLY A 503 4.67 14.13 -33.11
CA GLY A 503 5.79 13.71 -33.96
C GLY A 503 6.13 12.22 -33.81
N ASN A 504 6.27 11.74 -32.57
CA ASN A 504 6.55 10.33 -32.28
C ASN A 504 5.44 9.38 -32.74
N THR A 505 4.18 9.81 -32.66
CA THR A 505 3.03 9.01 -33.10
C THR A 505 3.00 8.86 -34.63
N ILE A 506 3.43 9.88 -35.37
CA ILE A 506 3.63 9.82 -36.83
C ILE A 506 4.74 8.83 -37.17
N VAL A 507 5.88 8.91 -36.48
CA VAL A 507 7.05 8.02 -36.70
C VAL A 507 6.70 6.55 -36.40
N GLN A 508 5.93 6.30 -35.35
CA GLN A 508 5.54 4.94 -34.94
C GLN A 508 4.33 4.36 -35.71
N LYS A 509 3.80 5.07 -36.72
CA LYS A 509 2.63 4.65 -37.54
C LYS A 509 1.39 4.27 -36.74
N ARG A 510 1.16 4.88 -35.56
CA ARG A 510 -0.02 4.64 -34.71
C ARG A 510 -1.14 5.64 -35.02
N PHE A 511 -1.73 5.52 -36.20
CA PHE A 511 -2.67 6.51 -36.73
C PHE A 511 -3.98 6.67 -35.93
N SER A 512 -4.41 5.65 -35.17
CA SER A 512 -5.59 5.76 -34.27
C SER A 512 -5.33 6.70 -33.09
N ASP A 513 -4.13 6.64 -32.51
CA ASP A 513 -3.72 7.46 -31.36
C ASP A 513 -3.39 8.89 -31.79
N PHE A 514 -3.09 9.08 -33.08
CA PHE A 514 -2.75 10.37 -33.67
C PHE A 514 -3.92 11.35 -33.52
N ASP A 515 -5.14 10.97 -33.95
CA ASP A 515 -6.31 11.85 -33.91
C ASP A 515 -6.65 12.32 -32.49
N GLN A 516 -6.63 11.40 -31.51
CA GLN A 516 -6.92 11.73 -30.11
C GLN A 516 -5.89 12.68 -29.50
N LYS A 517 -4.60 12.47 -29.76
CA LYS A 517 -3.52 13.34 -29.26
C LYS A 517 -3.52 14.70 -29.94
N THR A 518 -3.72 14.77 -31.26
CA THR A 518 -3.91 16.07 -31.94
C THR A 518 -5.13 16.80 -31.42
N LYS A 519 -6.25 16.10 -31.18
CA LYS A 519 -7.46 16.70 -30.61
C LYS A 519 -7.23 17.23 -29.20
N GLN A 520 -6.49 16.52 -28.35
CA GLN A 520 -6.10 17.02 -27.03
C GLN A 520 -5.18 18.25 -27.12
N PHE A 521 -4.20 18.22 -28.02
CA PHE A 521 -3.33 19.37 -28.28
C PHE A 521 -4.11 20.60 -28.76
N PHE A 522 -5.01 20.44 -29.75
CA PHE A 522 -5.85 21.52 -30.22
C PHE A 522 -6.83 22.00 -29.15
N ASN A 523 -7.45 21.09 -28.37
CA ASN A 523 -8.31 21.49 -27.25
C ASN A 523 -7.54 22.29 -26.19
N TYR A 524 -6.31 21.89 -25.88
CA TYR A 524 -5.43 22.59 -24.96
C TYR A 524 -5.06 23.99 -25.49
N LEU A 525 -4.71 24.08 -26.78
CA LEU A 525 -4.41 25.34 -27.47
C LEU A 525 -5.63 26.27 -27.55
N LEU A 526 -6.81 25.72 -27.78
CA LEU A 526 -8.09 26.45 -27.89
C LEU A 526 -8.71 26.77 -26.53
N HIS A 527 -8.05 26.41 -25.42
CA HIS A 527 -8.57 26.56 -24.05
C HIS A 527 -9.99 26.00 -23.88
N LYS A 528 -10.27 24.86 -24.53
CA LYS A 528 -11.59 24.24 -24.46
C LYS A 528 -11.87 23.87 -23.00
N LYS A 529 -13.03 24.29 -22.51
CA LYS A 529 -13.49 23.93 -21.17
C LYS A 529 -13.60 22.40 -21.07
N GLU A 530 -13.18 21.86 -19.94
CA GLU A 530 -13.33 20.45 -19.61
C GLU A 530 -14.04 20.27 -18.27
N ASN A 531 -14.82 19.20 -18.14
CA ASN A 531 -15.34 18.80 -16.84
C ASN A 531 -14.26 17.96 -16.12
N PRO A 532 -13.74 18.41 -14.97
CA PRO A 532 -12.71 17.69 -14.24
C PRO A 532 -13.27 16.56 -13.35
N TYR A 533 -14.60 16.43 -13.24
CA TYR A 533 -15.30 15.41 -12.46
C TYR A 533 -15.96 14.38 -13.38
N GLN A 534 -15.98 13.12 -12.95
CA GLN A 534 -16.75 12.02 -13.50
C GLN A 534 -17.64 11.46 -12.39
N ILE A 535 -18.92 11.29 -12.66
CA ILE A 535 -19.84 10.61 -11.73
C ILE A 535 -19.75 9.12 -12.08
N ALA A 536 -19.09 8.34 -11.21
CA ALA A 536 -18.94 6.90 -11.42
C ALA A 536 -20.17 6.14 -10.94
N ASP A 537 -20.68 6.51 -9.76
CA ASP A 537 -21.97 6.05 -9.24
C ASP A 537 -22.83 7.27 -8.94
N GLY A 538 -23.99 7.33 -9.59
CA GLY A 538 -25.01 8.35 -9.38
C GLY A 538 -26.04 7.92 -8.34
N SER A 539 -26.85 8.87 -7.91
CA SER A 539 -27.86 8.73 -6.86
C SER A 539 -29.05 7.83 -7.21
N GLU A 540 -29.20 7.45 -8.48
CA GLU A 540 -30.17 6.45 -8.92
C GLU A 540 -29.69 5.01 -8.66
N LYS A 541 -28.39 4.81 -8.43
CA LYS A 541 -27.83 3.51 -8.02
C LYS A 541 -28.13 3.32 -6.53
N GLU A 542 -28.73 2.17 -6.19
CA GLU A 542 -28.88 1.79 -4.79
C GLU A 542 -27.49 1.56 -4.17
N LYS A 543 -27.27 2.08 -2.96
CA LYS A 543 -26.02 1.83 -2.24
C LYS A 543 -25.86 0.34 -2.02
N GLY A 544 -24.71 -0.19 -2.41
CA GLY A 544 -24.37 -1.58 -2.13
C GLY A 544 -23.97 -1.80 -0.67
N HIS A 545 -23.44 -0.75 -0.01
CA HIS A 545 -22.98 -0.82 1.38
C HIS A 545 -23.25 0.47 2.18
N PRO A 546 -23.51 0.41 3.50
CA PRO A 546 -23.69 1.61 4.34
C PRO A 546 -22.53 2.59 4.35
N ASN A 547 -21.29 2.11 4.14
CA ASN A 547 -20.09 2.96 4.07
C ASN A 547 -20.03 3.78 2.77
N GLU A 548 -20.73 3.38 1.71
CA GLU A 548 -20.74 4.09 0.42
C GLU A 548 -21.42 5.45 0.55
N GLY A 549 -20.89 6.46 -0.16
CA GLY A 549 -21.61 7.70 -0.37
C GLY A 549 -22.80 7.50 -1.31
N GLU A 550 -23.76 8.41 -1.31
CA GLU A 550 -24.84 8.43 -2.30
C GLU A 550 -24.33 8.66 -3.72
N ILE A 551 -23.18 9.32 -3.86
CA ILE A 551 -22.55 9.61 -5.15
C ILE A 551 -21.04 9.38 -5.04
N LEU A 552 -20.46 8.67 -5.99
CA LEU A 552 -19.01 8.53 -6.15
C LEU A 552 -18.51 9.44 -7.27
N LEU A 553 -17.71 10.44 -6.91
CA LEU A 553 -17.00 11.30 -7.85
C LEU A 553 -15.59 10.76 -8.10
N LEU A 554 -15.20 10.68 -9.37
CA LEU A 554 -13.83 10.43 -9.80
C LEU A 554 -13.26 11.67 -10.49
N GLY A 555 -11.96 11.89 -10.32
CA GLY A 555 -11.21 12.91 -11.04
C GLY A 555 -10.98 12.47 -12.48
N ALA A 556 -11.19 13.38 -13.43
CA ALA A 556 -10.68 13.20 -14.77
C ALA A 556 -9.14 13.08 -14.76
N LYS A 557 -8.55 12.62 -15.86
CA LYS A 557 -7.10 12.44 -15.96
C LYS A 557 -6.33 13.73 -15.69
N GLY A 558 -5.38 13.67 -14.76
CA GLY A 558 -4.60 14.82 -14.29
C GLY A 558 -5.12 15.47 -13.01
N TYR A 559 -6.25 15.00 -12.46
CA TYR A 559 -6.89 15.57 -11.29
C TYR A 559 -6.96 14.59 -10.12
N MET A 560 -6.63 15.08 -8.92
CA MET A 560 -6.88 14.39 -7.64
C MET A 560 -7.92 15.14 -6.81
N MET A 561 -8.46 14.52 -5.76
CA MET A 561 -9.46 15.12 -4.86
C MET A 561 -8.81 15.61 -3.57
N GLY A 562 -9.37 16.69 -3.01
CA GLY A 562 -8.94 17.30 -1.76
C GLY A 562 -10.10 17.88 -0.96
N SER A 563 -9.80 18.36 0.25
CA SER A 563 -10.80 18.74 1.26
C SER A 563 -10.95 20.24 1.50
N SER A 564 -10.29 21.10 0.70
CA SER A 564 -10.35 22.56 0.86
C SER A 564 -11.78 23.09 0.85
N LEU A 565 -12.04 24.07 1.73
CA LEU A 565 -13.33 24.80 1.84
C LEU A 565 -13.28 26.21 1.25
N THR A 566 -12.12 26.64 0.75
CA THR A 566 -11.91 28.03 0.29
C THR A 566 -11.64 28.10 -1.20
N LYS A 567 -10.86 27.16 -1.74
CA LYS A 567 -10.52 27.07 -3.16
C LYS A 567 -10.96 25.73 -3.73
N ALA A 568 -11.72 25.77 -4.83
CA ALA A 568 -12.19 24.60 -5.56
C ALA A 568 -11.09 23.92 -6.38
N GLU A 569 -10.05 24.68 -6.73
CA GLU A 569 -8.90 24.22 -7.51
C GLU A 569 -7.61 24.70 -6.83
N LEU A 570 -6.70 23.76 -6.61
CA LEU A 570 -5.40 23.99 -6.01
C LEU A 570 -4.33 23.30 -6.87
N PRO A 571 -3.09 23.83 -6.94
CA PRO A 571 -2.00 23.06 -7.54
C PRO A 571 -1.80 21.74 -6.80
N ALA A 572 -1.50 20.66 -7.52
CA ALA A 572 -1.25 19.38 -6.87
C ALA A 572 -0.01 19.44 -5.97
N ILE A 573 -0.12 18.81 -4.80
CA ILE A 573 0.95 18.66 -3.80
C ILE A 573 1.69 17.33 -4.00
N GLU A 574 0.95 16.33 -4.48
CA GLU A 574 1.48 15.06 -4.99
C GLU A 574 1.64 15.15 -6.51
N LEU A 575 2.56 14.36 -7.04
CA LEU A 575 2.83 14.28 -8.48
C LEU A 575 2.13 13.06 -9.11
N GLY A 576 1.97 11.97 -8.35
CA GLY A 576 1.13 10.83 -8.71
C GLY A 576 -0.13 10.76 -7.85
N SER A 577 -1.22 10.23 -8.40
CA SER A 577 -2.38 9.77 -7.62
C SER A 577 -3.11 8.62 -8.31
N HIS A 578 -3.94 7.92 -7.55
CA HIS A 578 -4.75 6.77 -7.98
C HIS A 578 -6.16 6.90 -7.40
N GLY A 579 -7.06 5.94 -7.63
CA GLY A 579 -8.46 5.99 -7.16
C GLY A 579 -9.50 6.36 -8.22
N GLY A 580 -9.08 6.86 -9.38
CA GLY A 580 -10.00 7.21 -10.46
C GLY A 580 -10.40 6.01 -11.34
N ASN A 581 -10.81 6.27 -12.59
CA ASN A 581 -11.42 5.25 -13.44
C ASN A 581 -10.43 4.11 -13.81
N PRO A 582 -10.66 2.85 -13.39
CA PRO A 582 -9.75 1.72 -13.60
C PRO A 582 -9.67 1.23 -15.07
N ASP A 583 -10.44 1.81 -16.00
CA ASP A 583 -10.29 1.55 -17.44
C ASP A 583 -9.11 2.32 -18.06
N ARG A 584 -8.56 3.31 -17.36
CA ARG A 584 -7.40 4.07 -17.84
C ARG A 584 -6.13 3.22 -17.78
N LYS A 585 -5.33 3.29 -18.85
CA LYS A 585 -4.10 2.51 -19.02
C LYS A 585 -3.16 2.63 -17.82
N GLU A 586 -3.00 3.84 -17.30
CA GLU A 586 -2.12 4.15 -16.19
C GLU A 586 -2.57 3.55 -14.85
N LEU A 587 -3.85 3.20 -14.71
CA LEU A 587 -4.44 2.58 -13.52
C LEU A 587 -4.56 1.06 -13.63
N LYS A 588 -4.13 0.46 -14.75
CA LYS A 588 -4.11 -0.99 -14.91
C LYS A 588 -3.04 -1.63 -14.01
N ALA A 589 -3.48 -2.61 -13.25
CA ALA A 589 -2.67 -3.42 -12.35
C ALA A 589 -1.95 -4.56 -13.09
N VAL A 590 -1.00 -5.19 -12.39
CA VAL A 590 -0.17 -6.30 -12.85
C VAL A 590 -0.75 -7.63 -12.35
N PHE A 591 -0.66 -8.66 -13.19
CA PHE A 591 -0.79 -10.05 -12.78
C PHE A 591 0.22 -10.89 -13.56
N ILE A 592 1.10 -11.57 -12.83
CA ILE A 592 2.09 -12.51 -13.35
C ILE A 592 2.14 -13.68 -12.38
N ALA A 593 2.10 -14.91 -12.87
CA ALA A 593 2.14 -16.07 -11.99
C ALA A 593 2.98 -17.20 -12.58
N GLN A 594 3.64 -17.97 -11.71
CA GLN A 594 4.39 -19.17 -12.08
C GLN A 594 4.12 -20.26 -11.04
N GLY A 595 4.06 -21.51 -11.47
CA GLY A 595 3.89 -22.66 -10.59
C GLY A 595 3.58 -23.92 -11.37
N PRO A 596 3.51 -25.10 -10.71
CA PRO A 596 3.28 -26.38 -11.38
C PRO A 596 1.91 -26.48 -12.07
N SER A 597 0.91 -25.68 -11.65
CA SER A 597 -0.42 -25.68 -12.27
C SER A 597 -0.59 -24.65 -13.38
N PHE A 598 0.36 -23.71 -13.55
CA PHE A 598 0.24 -22.64 -14.53
C PHE A 598 0.90 -23.02 -15.85
N LYS A 599 0.30 -22.61 -16.97
CA LYS A 599 0.93 -22.65 -18.29
C LYS A 599 2.24 -21.85 -18.29
N LYS A 600 3.12 -22.14 -19.25
CA LYS A 600 4.44 -21.50 -19.38
C LYS A 600 4.53 -20.64 -20.64
N ASP A 601 5.15 -19.48 -20.49
CA ASP A 601 5.35 -18.48 -21.55
C ASP A 601 4.03 -18.04 -22.20
N GLU A 602 2.97 -17.96 -21.40
CA GLU A 602 1.61 -17.68 -21.88
C GLU A 602 1.19 -16.25 -21.52
N ASN A 603 0.60 -15.55 -22.50
CA ASN A 603 0.03 -14.23 -22.29
C ASN A 603 -1.49 -14.32 -22.32
N ILE A 604 -2.10 -14.36 -21.14
CA ILE A 604 -3.55 -14.44 -21.01
C ILE A 604 -4.20 -13.08 -21.28
N GLY A 605 -5.51 -13.09 -21.54
CA GLY A 605 -6.29 -11.89 -21.82
C GLY A 605 -6.30 -10.86 -20.67
N SER A 606 -7.16 -9.86 -20.81
CA SER A 606 -7.45 -8.93 -19.72
C SER A 606 -8.22 -9.67 -18.62
N ILE A 607 -7.81 -9.46 -17.36
CA ILE A 607 -8.46 -10.04 -16.19
C ILE A 607 -8.96 -8.93 -15.25
N THR A 608 -9.64 -9.30 -14.17
CA THR A 608 -9.93 -8.39 -13.04
C THR A 608 -9.21 -8.84 -11.77
N THR A 609 -8.90 -7.91 -10.86
CA THR A 609 -8.33 -8.26 -9.54
C THR A 609 -9.25 -9.18 -8.72
N LEU A 610 -10.55 -9.20 -9.04
CA LEU A 610 -11.53 -10.12 -8.46
C LEU A 610 -11.24 -11.59 -8.80
N ASP A 611 -10.57 -11.86 -9.92
CA ASP A 611 -10.28 -13.23 -10.39
C ASP A 611 -9.15 -13.89 -9.58
N ILE A 612 -8.43 -13.13 -8.74
CA ILE A 612 -7.28 -13.63 -7.98
C ILE A 612 -7.72 -14.61 -6.89
N ALA A 613 -8.67 -14.23 -6.03
CA ALA A 613 -9.15 -15.11 -4.95
C ALA A 613 -9.74 -16.44 -5.44
N PRO A 614 -10.69 -16.51 -6.39
CA PRO A 614 -11.19 -17.78 -6.93
C PRO A 614 -10.07 -18.65 -7.50
N THR A 615 -9.10 -18.05 -8.17
CA THR A 615 -7.91 -18.78 -8.67
C THR A 615 -7.09 -19.36 -7.53
N VAL A 616 -6.84 -18.60 -6.46
CA VAL A 616 -6.11 -19.08 -5.27
C VAL A 616 -6.88 -20.21 -4.55
N TYR A 617 -8.21 -20.11 -4.41
CA TYR A 617 -9.03 -21.19 -3.86
C TYR A 617 -8.85 -22.50 -4.65
N LYS A 618 -8.88 -22.42 -5.99
CA LYS A 618 -8.63 -23.57 -6.86
C LYS A 618 -7.23 -24.14 -6.67
N LEU A 619 -6.20 -23.30 -6.62
CA LEU A 619 -4.81 -23.75 -6.43
C LEU A 619 -4.61 -24.46 -5.09
N LEU A 620 -5.25 -23.98 -4.03
CA LEU A 620 -5.19 -24.59 -2.68
C LEU A 620 -6.06 -25.85 -2.55
N GLY A 621 -6.89 -26.17 -3.56
CA GLY A 621 -7.80 -27.31 -3.53
C GLY A 621 -8.92 -27.17 -2.49
N ILE A 622 -9.36 -25.95 -2.18
CA ILE A 622 -10.41 -25.67 -1.20
C ILE A 622 -11.66 -25.08 -1.86
N PRO A 623 -12.86 -25.25 -1.26
CA PRO A 623 -14.09 -24.70 -1.82
C PRO A 623 -14.07 -23.16 -1.90
N SER A 624 -14.54 -22.62 -3.02
CA SER A 624 -14.80 -21.20 -3.17
C SER A 624 -16.05 -20.78 -2.35
N PRO A 625 -16.02 -19.64 -1.64
CA PRO A 625 -17.21 -19.08 -1.03
C PRO A 625 -18.27 -18.65 -2.06
N ASP A 626 -19.54 -18.62 -1.67
CA ASP A 626 -20.66 -18.25 -2.57
C ASP A 626 -20.73 -16.73 -2.88
N PHE A 627 -19.97 -15.89 -2.18
CA PHE A 627 -19.98 -14.43 -2.37
C PHE A 627 -18.99 -13.94 -3.44
N LEU A 628 -18.23 -14.82 -4.08
CA LEU A 628 -17.26 -14.43 -5.10
C LEU A 628 -17.94 -13.85 -6.33
N GLU A 629 -17.40 -12.74 -6.84
CA GLU A 629 -17.83 -12.14 -8.11
C GLU A 629 -16.81 -12.33 -9.23
N GLY A 630 -15.54 -12.57 -8.88
CA GLY A 630 -14.50 -12.94 -9.83
C GLY A 630 -14.58 -14.41 -10.26
N ASN A 631 -13.85 -14.75 -11.31
CA ASN A 631 -13.80 -16.09 -11.88
C ASN A 631 -12.42 -16.71 -11.73
N VAL A 632 -12.36 -18.04 -11.71
CA VAL A 632 -11.10 -18.76 -11.84
C VAL A 632 -10.48 -18.41 -13.20
N LEU A 633 -9.18 -18.12 -13.22
CA LEU A 633 -8.41 -17.92 -14.45
C LEU A 633 -8.12 -19.27 -15.14
N GLU A 634 -9.15 -19.88 -15.72
CA GLU A 634 -9.04 -21.19 -16.38
C GLU A 634 -8.03 -21.17 -17.55
N ASP A 635 -7.95 -20.05 -18.27
CA ASP A 635 -6.99 -19.89 -19.36
C ASP A 635 -5.53 -19.88 -18.89
N ALA A 636 -5.28 -19.65 -17.59
CA ALA A 636 -3.94 -19.64 -17.01
C ALA A 636 -3.47 -21.03 -16.54
N ILE A 637 -4.40 -21.94 -16.25
CA ILE A 637 -4.13 -23.24 -15.60
C ILE A 637 -4.04 -24.36 -16.65
N GLU A 638 -3.18 -25.36 -16.42
CA GLU A 638 -3.04 -26.56 -17.27
C GLU A 638 -4.20 -27.57 -17.17
#